data_AF-A0A374ULC4-F1
#
_entry.id   AF-A0A374ULC4-F1
#
_cell.length_a   1.000
_cell.length_b   1.000
_cell.length_c   1.000
_cell.angle_alpha   90.00
_cell.angle_beta   90.00
_cell.angle_gamma   90.00
#
_symmetry.space_group_name_H-M   'P 1'
#
loop_
_entity.id
_entity.type
_entity.pdbx_description
1 polymer ?
#
loop_
_entity_poly.entity_id
_entity_poly.type
_entity_poly.pdbx_seq_one_letter_code
_entity_poly.pdbx_strand_id
1 'polypeptide(L)'
;MNLPNKLTLSRIILVPFFVAALLIDFPFHTAVALAIFVVATLTDMFDGKIARSRGLVTDFGKFADPLADKILVLSALLCFVQTGWCDCVAVIIVLFREFSVTSIRLVAASKGKVVAANIFGKIKTVTQLVAIIAVLLMQFLLEIFTMTSAFGVETLSLLQCVFTVVSLALIWISTLMAIISGVIYIVQNWQYISEM
;
A
#
# COMPACT_ATOMS: atom_id res chain seq x y z
N MET A 1 -25.69 1.40 8.99
CA MET A 1 -24.23 1.37 8.73
C MET A 1 -23.56 2.51 9.49
N ASN A 2 -22.56 2.19 10.32
CA ASN A 2 -21.82 3.19 11.08
C ASN A 2 -20.86 3.99 10.17
N LEU A 3 -20.46 5.18 10.61
CA LEU A 3 -19.54 6.06 9.88
C LEU A 3 -18.23 5.35 9.45
N PRO A 4 -17.57 4.51 10.28
CA PRO A 4 -16.37 3.77 9.86
C PRO A 4 -16.62 2.85 8.67
N ASN A 5 -17.69 2.04 8.69
CA ASN A 5 -17.99 1.12 7.59
C ASN A 5 -18.26 1.83 6.26
N LYS A 6 -18.79 3.06 6.29
CA LYS A 6 -18.98 3.87 5.07
C LYS A 6 -17.63 4.33 4.51
N LEU A 7 -16.67 4.67 5.38
CA LEU A 7 -15.32 5.06 4.98
C LEU A 7 -14.56 3.87 4.37
N THR A 8 -14.62 2.69 5.01
CA THR A 8 -14.04 1.46 4.44
C THR A 8 -14.61 1.14 3.06
N LEU A 9 -15.93 1.20 2.90
CA LEU A 9 -16.58 0.95 1.63
C LEU A 9 -16.18 2.01 0.58
N SER A 10 -16.08 3.27 0.98
CA SER A 10 -15.61 4.32 0.08
C SER A 10 -14.18 4.05 -0.41
N ARG A 11 -13.28 3.51 0.43
CA ARG A 11 -11.93 3.12 0.01
C ARG A 11 -11.95 2.04 -1.05
N ILE A 12 -12.73 0.98 -0.84
CA ILE A 12 -12.88 -0.11 -1.82
C ILE A 12 -13.40 0.44 -3.15
N ILE A 13 -14.36 1.36 -3.10
CA ILE A 13 -14.91 2.02 -4.29
C ILE A 13 -13.86 2.92 -4.97
N LEU A 14 -12.99 3.60 -4.21
CA LEU A 14 -11.94 4.47 -4.74
C LEU A 14 -10.83 3.71 -5.50
N VAL A 15 -10.60 2.42 -5.20
CA VAL A 15 -9.53 1.64 -5.84
C VAL A 15 -9.67 1.57 -7.37
N PRO A 16 -10.83 1.20 -7.95
CA PRO A 16 -11.04 1.27 -9.40
C PRO A 16 -10.73 2.64 -10.01
N PHE A 17 -11.12 3.74 -9.34
CA PHE A 17 -10.82 5.10 -9.83
C PHE A 17 -9.34 5.43 -9.75
N PHE A 18 -8.66 4.97 -8.70
CA PHE A 18 -7.20 5.08 -8.58
C PHE A 18 -6.48 4.33 -9.71
N VAL A 19 -6.89 3.08 -9.99
CA VAL A 19 -6.33 2.27 -11.08
C VAL A 19 -6.60 2.93 -12.43
N ALA A 20 -7.83 3.39 -12.67
CA ALA A 20 -8.17 4.11 -13.90
C ALA A 20 -7.36 5.40 -14.06
N ALA A 21 -7.16 6.16 -12.98
CA ALA A 21 -6.34 7.36 -13.00
C ALA A 21 -4.86 7.08 -13.30
N LEU A 22 -4.32 5.92 -12.90
CA LEU A 22 -2.94 5.56 -13.24
C LEU A 22 -2.77 5.03 -14.66
N LEU A 23 -3.76 4.31 -15.19
CA LEU A 23 -3.64 3.57 -16.45
C LEU A 23 -4.24 4.27 -17.66
N ILE A 24 -5.08 5.29 -17.47
CA ILE A 24 -5.65 6.09 -18.55
C ILE A 24 -4.83 7.37 -18.68
N ASP A 25 -4.25 7.58 -19.87
CA ASP A 25 -3.48 8.78 -20.16
C ASP A 25 -4.40 9.99 -20.36
N PHE A 26 -4.41 10.88 -19.37
CA PHE A 26 -5.03 12.22 -19.46
C PHE A 26 -4.17 13.24 -18.70
N PRO A 27 -4.32 14.55 -18.95
CA PRO A 27 -3.51 15.54 -18.25
C PRO A 27 -3.73 15.51 -16.73
N PHE A 28 -2.64 15.47 -15.96
CA PHE A 28 -2.60 15.36 -14.50
C PHE A 28 -3.11 14.02 -13.95
N HIS A 29 -3.08 12.95 -14.73
CA HIS A 29 -3.56 11.64 -14.31
C HIS A 29 -2.81 11.11 -13.07
N THR A 30 -1.49 11.35 -12.99
CA THR A 30 -0.68 10.96 -11.82
C THR A 30 -1.01 11.81 -10.58
N ALA A 31 -1.40 13.07 -10.77
CA ALA A 31 -1.85 13.95 -9.69
C ALA A 31 -3.16 13.45 -9.08
N VAL A 32 -4.11 13.05 -9.94
CA VAL A 32 -5.39 12.47 -9.52
C VAL A 32 -5.16 11.15 -8.79
N ALA A 33 -4.29 10.27 -9.31
CA ALA A 33 -3.92 9.03 -8.64
C ALA A 33 -3.28 9.27 -7.27
N LEU A 34 -2.33 10.21 -7.18
CA LEU A 34 -1.70 10.62 -5.92
C LEU A 34 -2.75 11.12 -4.90
N ALA A 35 -3.64 12.00 -5.33
CA ALA A 35 -4.70 12.54 -4.48
C ALA A 35 -5.63 11.44 -3.97
N ILE A 36 -6.09 10.54 -4.85
CA ILE A 36 -6.94 9.42 -4.44
C ILE A 36 -6.20 8.52 -3.44
N PHE A 37 -4.96 8.16 -3.70
CA PHE A 37 -4.18 7.29 -2.82
C PHE A 37 -3.95 7.92 -1.44
N VAL A 38 -3.59 9.20 -1.39
CA VAL A 38 -3.40 9.94 -0.13
C VAL A 38 -4.72 10.05 0.65
N VAL A 39 -5.83 10.39 -0.01
CA VAL A 39 -7.14 10.45 0.65
C VAL A 39 -7.56 9.08 1.17
N ALA A 40 -7.39 8.03 0.37
CA ALA A 40 -7.75 6.66 0.73
C ALA A 40 -6.94 6.11 1.92
N THR A 41 -5.65 6.46 2.02
CA THR A 41 -4.78 6.05 3.14
C THR A 41 -4.99 6.90 4.39
N LEU A 42 -5.21 8.21 4.25
CA LEU A 42 -5.52 9.09 5.39
C LEU A 42 -6.88 8.73 6.01
N THR A 43 -7.89 8.44 5.20
CA THR A 43 -9.21 8.04 5.69
C THR A 43 -9.15 6.76 6.53
N ASP A 44 -8.28 5.79 6.21
CA ASP A 44 -8.01 4.59 7.04
C ASP A 44 -7.41 4.94 8.40
N MET A 45 -6.45 5.86 8.42
CA MET A 45 -5.84 6.24 9.68
C MET A 45 -6.85 6.93 10.61
N PHE A 46 -7.78 7.71 10.03
CA PHE A 46 -8.81 8.41 10.81
C PHE A 46 -9.97 7.49 11.20
N ASP A 47 -10.48 6.63 10.32
CA ASP A 47 -11.58 5.72 10.63
C ASP A 47 -11.22 4.73 11.75
N GLY A 48 -10.01 4.18 11.74
CA GLY A 48 -9.53 3.27 12.77
C GLY A 48 -9.32 3.97 14.11
N LYS A 49 -9.00 5.27 14.12
CA LYS A 49 -8.95 6.07 15.37
C LYS A 49 -10.35 6.36 15.90
N ILE A 50 -11.29 6.76 15.04
CA ILE A 50 -12.67 7.10 15.43
C ILE A 50 -13.45 5.85 15.88
N ALA A 51 -13.31 4.73 15.19
CA ALA A 51 -13.97 3.48 15.54
C ALA A 51 -13.51 2.98 16.92
N ARG A 52 -12.20 3.04 17.19
CA ARG A 52 -11.62 2.65 18.49
C ARG A 52 -11.99 3.62 19.61
N SER A 53 -11.99 4.93 19.36
CA SER A 53 -12.29 5.92 20.41
C SER A 53 -13.77 5.99 20.78
N ARG A 54 -14.68 5.62 19.86
CA ARG A 54 -16.13 5.66 20.09
C ARG A 54 -16.76 4.28 20.33
N GLY A 55 -15.95 3.21 20.41
CA GLY A 55 -16.46 1.84 20.58
C GLY A 55 -17.33 1.34 19.42
N LEU A 56 -17.25 1.97 18.24
CA LEU A 56 -18.08 1.66 17.07
C LEU A 56 -17.50 0.53 16.21
N VAL A 57 -16.88 -0.46 16.85
CA VAL A 57 -16.24 -1.58 16.17
C VAL A 57 -17.32 -2.59 15.77
N THR A 58 -17.49 -2.80 14.47
CA THR A 58 -18.44 -3.80 13.93
C THR A 58 -17.68 -4.99 13.35
N ASP A 59 -18.29 -6.18 13.33
CA ASP A 59 -17.64 -7.38 12.76
C ASP A 59 -17.40 -7.25 11.26
N PHE A 60 -18.27 -6.54 10.55
CA PHE A 60 -18.05 -6.19 9.15
C PHE A 60 -16.80 -5.31 8.98
N GLY A 61 -16.65 -4.25 9.78
CA GLY A 61 -15.48 -3.36 9.72
C GLY A 61 -14.18 -4.11 10.01
N LYS A 62 -14.16 -4.97 11.05
CA LYS A 62 -12.99 -5.81 11.39
C LYS A 62 -12.49 -6.66 10.21
N PHE A 63 -13.39 -7.09 9.34
CA PHE A 63 -13.05 -7.88 8.14
C PHE A 63 -12.75 -6.99 6.93
N ALA A 64 -13.53 -5.94 6.71
CA ALA A 64 -13.43 -5.08 5.53
C ALA A 64 -12.20 -4.16 5.58
N ASP A 65 -11.78 -3.67 6.75
CA ASP A 65 -10.66 -2.72 6.86
C ASP A 65 -9.33 -3.36 6.41
N PRO A 66 -8.93 -4.55 6.90
CA PRO A 66 -7.69 -5.19 6.45
C PRO A 66 -7.73 -5.63 4.97
N LEU A 67 -8.93 -5.88 4.43
CA LEU A 67 -9.10 -6.22 3.03
C LEU A 67 -8.92 -4.97 2.14
N ALA A 68 -9.59 -3.88 2.49
CA ALA A 68 -9.52 -2.62 1.74
C ALA A 68 -8.10 -2.03 1.71
N ASP A 69 -7.38 -2.08 2.84
CA ASP A 69 -5.98 -1.64 2.93
C ASP A 69 -5.08 -2.40 1.95
N LYS A 70 -5.16 -3.74 1.95
CA LYS A 70 -4.34 -4.57 1.07
C LYS A 70 -4.69 -4.39 -0.40
N ILE A 71 -5.99 -4.31 -0.74
CA ILE A 71 -6.41 -4.11 -2.12
C ILE A 71 -5.82 -2.80 -2.66
N LEU A 72 -5.90 -1.71 -1.91
CA LEU A 72 -5.35 -0.41 -2.34
C LEU A 72 -3.83 -0.47 -2.58
N VAL A 73 -3.07 -1.00 -1.63
CA VAL A 73 -1.60 -1.11 -1.74
C VAL A 73 -1.21 -2.04 -2.90
N LEU A 74 -1.89 -3.17 -3.05
CA LEU A 74 -1.61 -4.12 -4.14
C LEU A 74 -1.98 -3.56 -5.50
N SER A 75 -3.10 -2.86 -5.62
CA SER A 75 -3.47 -2.17 -6.86
C SER A 75 -2.42 -1.15 -7.28
N ALA A 76 -1.87 -0.38 -6.34
CA ALA A 76 -0.78 0.56 -6.62
C ALA A 76 0.48 -0.15 -7.14
N LEU A 77 0.92 -1.19 -6.44
CA LEU A 77 2.11 -1.95 -6.84
C LEU A 77 1.94 -2.64 -8.20
N LEU A 78 0.76 -3.18 -8.50
CA LEU A 78 0.47 -3.79 -9.80
C LEU A 78 0.45 -2.76 -10.92
N CYS A 79 -0.13 -1.58 -10.70
CA CYS A 79 -0.05 -0.49 -11.67
C CYS A 79 1.40 -0.06 -11.90
N PHE A 80 2.23 -0.01 -10.85
CA PHE A 80 3.64 0.33 -11.00
C PHE A 80 4.44 -0.70 -11.80
N VAL A 81 4.08 -1.98 -11.71
CA VAL A 81 4.68 -3.01 -12.58
C VAL A 81 4.28 -2.77 -14.03
N GLN A 82 3.00 -2.47 -14.28
CA GLN A 82 2.51 -2.17 -15.63
C GLN A 82 3.17 -0.92 -16.23
N THR A 83 3.45 0.12 -15.43
CA THR A 83 4.09 1.37 -15.87
C THR A 83 5.62 1.32 -15.84
N GLY A 84 6.22 0.21 -15.36
CA GLY A 84 7.67 0.05 -15.25
C GLY A 84 8.33 0.79 -14.08
N TRP A 85 7.55 1.31 -13.12
CA TRP A 85 8.06 1.98 -11.91
C TRP A 85 8.42 1.00 -10.78
N CYS A 86 8.08 -0.28 -10.95
CA CYS A 86 8.29 -1.34 -9.97
C CYS A 86 8.61 -2.67 -10.67
N ASP A 87 9.43 -3.50 -10.02
CA ASP A 87 9.70 -4.88 -10.45
C ASP A 87 8.62 -5.84 -9.95
N CYS A 88 8.16 -6.75 -10.82
CA CYS A 88 7.20 -7.78 -10.45
C CYS A 88 7.69 -8.68 -9.31
N VAL A 89 9.01 -8.93 -9.22
CA VAL A 89 9.62 -9.73 -8.15
C VAL A 89 9.37 -9.08 -6.78
N ALA A 90 9.52 -7.76 -6.67
CA ALA A 90 9.27 -7.05 -5.43
C ALA A 90 7.80 -7.17 -5.00
N VAL A 91 6.86 -7.06 -5.95
CA VAL A 91 5.42 -7.19 -5.69
C VAL A 91 5.07 -8.61 -5.22
N ILE A 92 5.63 -9.64 -5.86
CA ILE A 92 5.43 -11.05 -5.47
C ILE A 92 5.91 -11.29 -4.04
N ILE A 93 7.08 -10.76 -3.67
CA ILE A 93 7.62 -10.89 -2.30
C ILE A 93 6.68 -10.22 -1.28
N VAL A 94 6.23 -9.00 -1.57
CA VAL A 94 5.30 -8.27 -0.69
C VAL A 94 3.99 -9.04 -0.54
N LEU A 95 3.43 -9.55 -1.65
CA LEU A 95 2.22 -10.39 -1.66
C LEU A 95 2.40 -11.64 -0.79
N PHE A 96 3.46 -12.42 -1.04
CA PHE A 96 3.73 -13.64 -0.30
C PHE A 96 3.80 -13.38 1.21
N ARG A 97 4.48 -12.30 1.61
CA ARG A 97 4.58 -11.88 3.00
C ARG A 97 3.22 -11.49 3.59
N GLU A 98 2.40 -10.72 2.86
CA GLU A 98 1.06 -10.33 3.31
C GLU A 98 0.15 -11.53 3.52
N PHE A 99 0.18 -12.51 2.62
CA PHE A 99 -0.56 -13.76 2.78
C PHE A 99 -0.04 -14.55 3.97
N SER A 100 1.28 -14.73 4.09
CA SER A 100 1.91 -15.50 5.18
C SER A 100 1.51 -15.00 6.57
N VAL A 101 1.66 -13.69 6.82
CA VAL A 101 1.30 -13.08 8.11
C VAL A 101 -0.20 -13.22 8.42
N THR A 102 -1.04 -13.13 7.38
CA THR A 102 -2.50 -13.23 7.53
C THR A 102 -2.94 -14.65 7.83
N SER A 103 -2.37 -15.64 7.15
CA SER A 103 -2.62 -17.06 7.40
C SER A 103 -2.26 -17.42 8.84
N ILE A 104 -1.10 -16.99 9.35
CA ILE A 104 -0.71 -17.23 10.75
C ILE A 104 -1.70 -16.62 11.73
N ARG A 105 -2.21 -15.40 11.46
CA ARG A 105 -3.24 -14.78 12.31
C ARG A 105 -4.55 -15.56 12.30
N LEU A 106 -4.97 -16.05 11.15
CA LEU A 106 -6.20 -16.84 11.01
C LEU A 106 -6.09 -18.16 11.79
N VAL A 107 -4.95 -18.83 11.70
CA VAL A 107 -4.67 -20.08 12.43
C VAL A 107 -4.60 -19.85 13.94
N ALA A 108 -3.94 -18.80 14.40
CA ALA A 108 -3.90 -18.49 15.82
C ALA A 108 -5.30 -18.14 16.36
N ALA A 109 -6.09 -17.40 15.58
CA ALA A 109 -7.46 -17.03 15.93
C ALA A 109 -8.39 -18.25 16.01
N SER A 110 -8.25 -19.25 15.13
CA SER A 110 -9.02 -20.50 15.22
C SER A 110 -8.70 -21.32 16.48
N LYS A 111 -7.49 -21.14 17.04
CA LYS A 111 -7.05 -21.70 18.33
C LYS A 111 -7.39 -20.80 19.54
N GLY A 112 -8.21 -19.76 19.35
CA GLY A 112 -8.63 -18.85 20.42
C GLY A 112 -7.54 -17.90 20.93
N LYS A 113 -6.40 -17.77 20.24
CA LYS A 113 -5.32 -16.84 20.61
C LYS A 113 -5.26 -15.66 19.66
N VAL A 114 -5.21 -14.45 20.21
CA VAL A 114 -5.09 -13.21 19.44
C VAL A 114 -3.61 -12.82 19.35
N VAL A 115 -3.04 -12.91 18.15
CA VAL A 115 -1.65 -12.47 17.91
C VAL A 115 -1.61 -10.97 17.70
N ALA A 116 -0.95 -10.26 18.62
CA ALA A 116 -0.81 -8.81 18.56
C ALA A 116 0.09 -8.36 17.39
N ALA A 117 -0.13 -7.13 16.91
CA ALA A 117 0.70 -6.52 15.88
C ALA A 117 2.07 -6.12 16.45
N ASN A 118 3.14 -6.64 15.83
CA ASN A 118 4.51 -6.26 16.16
C ASN A 118 4.89 -4.90 15.51
N ILE A 119 5.81 -4.16 16.15
CA ILE A 119 6.40 -2.90 15.69
C ILE A 119 6.96 -3.04 14.27
N PHE A 120 7.64 -4.14 13.94
CA PHE A 120 8.17 -4.36 12.58
C PHE A 120 7.07 -4.37 11.52
N GLY A 121 5.87 -4.85 11.86
CA GLY A 121 4.71 -4.80 10.96
C GLY A 121 4.23 -3.37 10.71
N LYS A 122 4.31 -2.49 11.71
CA LYS A 122 4.00 -1.06 11.57
C LYS A 122 5.04 -0.36 10.70
N ILE A 123 6.33 -0.59 10.97
CA ILE A 123 7.43 0.01 10.20
C ILE A 123 7.28 -0.39 8.72
N LYS A 124 7.09 -1.69 8.43
CA LYS A 124 6.81 -2.19 7.07
C LYS A 124 5.68 -1.42 6.39
N THR A 125 4.60 -1.16 7.12
CA THR A 125 3.41 -0.51 6.55
C THR A 125 3.72 0.94 6.22
N VAL A 126 4.37 1.66 7.15
CA VAL A 126 4.78 3.05 6.92
C VAL A 126 5.77 3.15 5.76
N THR A 127 6.78 2.29 5.69
CA THR A 127 7.75 2.30 4.59
C THR A 127 7.09 2.04 3.24
N GLN A 128 6.10 1.12 3.19
CA GLN A 128 5.39 0.81 1.96
C GLN A 128 4.53 1.98 1.48
N LEU A 129 3.76 2.60 2.39
CA LEU A 129 2.92 3.75 2.05
C LEU A 129 3.77 4.95 1.62
N VAL A 130 4.86 5.23 2.33
CA VAL A 130 5.79 6.31 1.98
C VAL A 130 6.44 6.06 0.63
N ALA A 131 6.88 4.83 0.34
CA ALA A 131 7.45 4.49 -0.96
C ALA A 131 6.43 4.72 -2.09
N ILE A 132 5.19 4.26 -1.93
CA ILE A 132 4.15 4.45 -2.96
C ILE A 132 3.85 5.94 -3.18
N ILE A 133 3.68 6.72 -2.11
CA ILE A 133 3.43 8.16 -2.19
C ILE A 133 4.61 8.88 -2.86
N ALA A 134 5.84 8.52 -2.51
CA ALA A 134 7.04 9.12 -3.09
C ALA A 134 7.15 8.83 -4.60
N VAL A 135 6.87 7.59 -5.02
CA VAL A 135 6.84 7.22 -6.44
C VAL A 135 5.77 8.03 -7.17
N LEU A 136 4.54 8.08 -6.66
CA LEU A 136 3.46 8.87 -7.27
C LEU A 136 3.81 10.36 -7.37
N LEU A 137 4.44 10.92 -6.33
CA LEU A 137 4.86 12.31 -6.31
C LEU A 137 5.95 12.60 -7.36
N MET A 138 6.94 11.71 -7.51
CA MET A 138 7.98 11.85 -8.54
C MET A 138 7.39 11.84 -9.95
N GLN A 139 6.44 10.94 -10.21
CA GLN A 139 5.77 10.85 -11.52
C GLN A 139 4.90 12.09 -11.79
N PHE A 140 4.24 12.61 -10.77
CA PHE A 140 3.52 13.89 -10.85
C PHE A 140 4.42 15.08 -11.17
N LEU A 141 5.59 15.18 -10.53
CA LEU A 141 6.55 16.23 -10.85
C LEU A 141 7.04 16.13 -12.30
N LEU A 142 7.33 14.91 -12.77
CA LEU A 142 7.74 14.68 -14.16
C LEU A 142 6.63 15.08 -15.15
N GLU A 143 5.37 14.75 -14.85
CA GLU A 143 4.22 15.14 -15.66
C GLU A 143 4.09 16.67 -15.75
N ILE A 144 4.21 17.39 -14.62
CA ILE A 144 4.19 18.86 -14.61
C ILE A 144 5.30 19.44 -15.48
N PHE A 145 6.53 18.96 -15.32
CA PHE A 145 7.68 19.48 -16.07
C PHE A 145 7.54 19.23 -17.58
N THR A 146 6.91 18.12 -17.95
CA THR A 146 6.58 17.81 -19.35
C THR A 146 5.51 18.73 -19.90
N MET A 147 4.42 18.94 -19.17
CA MET A 147 3.31 19.79 -19.63
C MET A 147 3.67 21.28 -19.70
N THR A 148 4.50 21.76 -18.77
CA THR A 148 4.92 23.16 -18.71
C THR A 148 6.06 23.49 -19.68
N SER A 149 6.62 22.49 -20.36
CA SER A 149 7.82 22.63 -21.20
C SER A 149 8.96 23.36 -20.47
N ALA A 150 9.04 23.19 -19.15
CA ALA A 150 9.95 23.94 -18.28
C ALA A 150 11.43 23.60 -18.52
N PHE A 151 11.71 22.41 -19.06
CA PHE A 151 13.06 21.95 -19.37
C PHE A 151 13.13 21.33 -20.77
N GLY A 152 14.35 21.19 -21.29
CA GLY A 152 14.62 20.50 -22.55
C GLY A 152 14.37 18.99 -22.48
N VAL A 153 14.15 18.37 -23.63
CA VAL A 153 13.83 16.94 -23.77
C VAL A 153 14.91 16.04 -23.16
N GLU A 154 16.20 16.41 -23.32
CA GLU A 154 17.33 15.67 -22.73
C GLU A 154 17.34 15.70 -21.20
N THR A 155 16.98 16.84 -20.60
CA THR A 155 16.89 16.97 -19.15
C THR A 155 15.73 16.15 -18.61
N LEU A 156 14.59 16.15 -19.31
CA LEU A 156 13.43 15.34 -18.93
C LEU A 156 13.70 13.84 -18.99
N SER A 157 14.37 13.36 -20.04
CA SER A 157 14.67 11.94 -20.18
C SER A 157 15.66 11.47 -19.10
N LEU A 158 16.65 12.29 -18.76
CA LEU A 158 17.56 12.03 -17.64
C LEU A 158 16.80 12.02 -16.30
N LEU A 159 15.91 12.98 -16.08
CA LEU A 159 15.08 13.05 -14.87
C LEU A 159 14.16 11.82 -14.74
N GLN A 160 13.53 11.40 -15.84
CA GLN A 160 12.70 10.19 -15.89
C GLN A 160 13.51 8.95 -15.53
N CYS A 161 14.72 8.82 -16.06
CA CYS A 161 15.64 7.72 -15.73
C CYS A 161 15.98 7.72 -14.23
N VAL A 162 16.39 8.86 -13.68
CA VAL A 162 16.70 9.02 -12.26
C VAL A 162 15.48 8.67 -11.40
N PHE A 163 14.30 9.19 -11.72
CA PHE A 163 13.07 8.92 -10.96
C PHE A 163 12.68 7.44 -11.03
N THR A 164 12.89 6.78 -12.16
CA THR A 164 12.63 5.33 -12.29
C THR A 164 13.58 4.53 -11.39
N VAL A 165 14.88 4.84 -11.41
CA VAL A 165 15.88 4.18 -10.56
C VAL A 165 15.58 4.41 -9.08
N VAL A 166 15.24 5.64 -8.70
CA VAL A 166 14.86 5.97 -7.32
C VAL A 166 13.58 5.27 -6.91
N SER A 167 12.59 5.17 -7.81
CA SER A 167 11.33 4.43 -7.56
C SER A 167 11.61 2.96 -7.27
N LEU A 168 12.41 2.31 -8.11
CA LEU A 168 12.84 0.92 -7.90
C LEU A 168 13.56 0.76 -6.56
N ALA A 169 14.51 1.65 -6.24
CA ALA A 169 15.25 1.61 -4.98
C ALA A 169 14.33 1.73 -3.76
N LEU A 170 13.38 2.68 -3.78
CA LEU A 170 12.41 2.87 -2.68
C LEU A 170 11.52 1.64 -2.48
N ILE A 171 11.04 1.04 -3.57
CA ILE A 171 10.22 -0.17 -3.49
C ILE A 171 11.04 -1.35 -2.97
N TRP A 172 12.29 -1.52 -3.40
CA TRP A 172 13.16 -2.57 -2.88
C TRP A 172 13.48 -2.37 -1.40
N ILE A 173 13.73 -1.14 -0.95
CA ILE A 173 13.90 -0.82 0.48
C ILE A 173 12.65 -1.23 1.27
N SER A 174 11.45 -0.87 0.79
CA SER A 174 10.21 -1.28 1.45
C SER A 174 10.02 -2.80 1.43
N THR A 175 10.42 -3.46 0.34
CA THR A 175 10.33 -4.92 0.18
C THR A 175 11.25 -5.63 1.17
N LEU A 176 12.48 -5.14 1.37
CA LEU A 176 13.40 -5.65 2.39
C LEU A 176 12.81 -5.50 3.79
N MET A 177 12.20 -4.36 4.10
CA MET A 177 11.49 -4.17 5.36
C MET A 177 10.29 -5.12 5.51
N ALA A 178 9.61 -5.44 4.41
CA ALA A 178 8.54 -6.43 4.41
C ALA A 178 9.08 -7.83 4.73
N ILE A 179 10.17 -8.24 4.10
CA ILE A 179 10.86 -9.52 4.37
C ILE A 179 11.27 -9.60 5.84
N ILE A 180 12.02 -8.61 6.34
CA ILE A 180 12.49 -8.56 7.74
C ILE A 180 11.31 -8.69 8.69
N SER A 181 10.26 -7.90 8.46
CA SER A 181 9.07 -7.99 9.29
C SER A 181 8.34 -9.33 9.19
N GLY A 182 8.30 -9.95 8.00
CA GLY A 182 7.67 -11.25 7.79
C GLY A 182 8.42 -12.36 8.52
N VAL A 183 9.74 -12.40 8.39
CA VAL A 183 10.61 -13.37 9.07
C VAL A 183 10.47 -13.25 10.58
N ILE A 184 10.59 -12.03 11.12
CA ILE A 184 10.44 -11.79 12.57
C ILE A 184 9.06 -12.26 13.04
N TYR A 185 8.00 -11.98 12.27
CA TYR A 185 6.65 -12.38 12.62
C TYR A 185 6.49 -13.90 12.64
N ILE A 186 7.04 -14.61 11.64
CA ILE A 186 7.00 -16.07 11.56
C ILE A 186 7.75 -16.68 12.74
N VAL A 187 8.97 -16.20 13.03
CA VAL A 187 9.80 -16.72 14.14
C VAL A 187 9.10 -16.53 15.49
N GLN A 188 8.54 -15.34 15.75
CA GLN A 188 7.81 -15.07 16.99
C GLN A 188 6.55 -15.91 17.17
N ASN A 189 5.99 -16.42 16.08
CA ASN A 189 4.73 -17.16 16.07
C ASN A 189 4.91 -18.62 15.63
N TRP A 190 6.15 -19.13 15.64
CA TRP A 190 6.51 -20.45 15.15
C TRP A 190 5.70 -21.57 15.83
N GLN A 191 5.42 -21.40 17.13
CA GLN A 191 4.59 -22.32 17.93
C GLN A 191 3.22 -22.63 17.29
N TYR A 192 2.63 -21.67 16.57
CA TYR A 192 1.33 -21.88 15.94
C TYR A 192 1.41 -22.66 14.65
N ILE A 193 2.56 -22.57 13.96
CA ILE A 193 2.84 -23.23 12.69
C ILE A 193 3.25 -24.68 12.93
N SER A 194 4.05 -24.94 13.97
CA SER A 194 4.49 -26.30 14.34
C SER A 194 3.35 -27.21 14.81
N GLU A 195 2.21 -26.61 15.17
CA GLU A 195 1.00 -27.30 15.60
C GLU A 195 -0.09 -27.34 14.50
N MET A 196 0.24 -27.02 13.24
CA MET A 196 -0.64 -27.21 12.07
C MET A 196 -0.38 -28.58 11.44
#